data_AF-A0A965BCR0-F1
#
_entry.id   AF-A0A965BCR0-F1
#
_cell.length_a   1.000
_cell.length_b   1.000
_cell.length_c   1.000
_cell.angle_alpha   90.00
_cell.angle_beta   90.00
_cell.angle_gamma   90.00
#
_symmetry.space_group_name_H-M   'P 1'
#
loop_
_entity.id
_entity.type
_entity.pdbx_description
1 polymer ?
#
loop_
_entity_poly.entity_id
_entity_poly.type
_entity_poly.pdbx_seq_one_letter_code
_entity_poly.pdbx_strand_id
1 'polypeptide(L)' 'MTPSEAGLTDLGAAMRLAIDQSWRVKGATYPNPPVGAVVLGVDGQVVGAGATEPAGGAHAEAVALRAAGGTAVVTLEPCN' A
#
# COMPACT_ATOMS: atom_id res chain seq x y z
N MET A 1 16.53 22.54 -2.45
CA MET A 1 15.88 21.38 -1.81
C MET A 1 16.60 20.13 -2.28
N THR A 2 17.21 19.37 -1.36
CA THR A 2 17.90 18.12 -1.69
C THR A 2 16.90 16.96 -1.75
N PRO A 3 17.17 15.89 -2.52
CA PRO A 3 16.25 14.75 -2.70
C PRO A 3 15.83 14.04 -1.39
N SER A 4 16.62 14.19 -0.32
CA SER A 4 16.45 13.49 0.96
C SER A 4 15.25 13.95 1.79
N GLU A 5 14.84 15.22 1.71
CA GLU A 5 13.71 15.74 2.50
C GLU A 5 12.35 15.51 1.80
N ALA A 6 12.36 15.47 0.47
CA ALA A 6 11.16 15.14 -0.32
C ALA A 6 10.70 13.69 -0.08
N GLY A 7 11.64 12.74 0.09
CA GLY A 7 11.32 11.31 0.26
C GLY A 7 10.57 10.95 1.55
N LEU A 8 10.78 11.68 2.65
CA LEU A 8 10.03 11.44 3.91
C LEU A 8 8.60 11.96 3.83
N THR A 9 8.39 13.04 3.08
CA THR A 9 7.08 13.67 2.87
C THR A 9 6.21 12.78 1.99
N ASP A 10 6.82 12.11 1.02
CA ASP A 10 6.19 11.12 0.15
C ASP A 10 5.83 9.83 0.91
N LEU A 11 6.73 9.28 1.74
CA LEU A 11 6.43 8.08 2.53
C LEU A 11 5.23 8.29 3.48
N GLY A 12 5.16 9.45 4.15
CA GLY A 12 4.04 9.79 5.03
C GLY A 12 2.73 9.98 4.27
N ALA A 13 2.76 10.54 3.06
CA ALA A 13 1.58 10.65 2.20
C ALA A 13 1.13 9.28 1.68
N ALA A 14 2.07 8.45 1.24
CA ALA A 14 1.82 7.08 0.80
C ALA A 14 1.20 6.22 1.92
N MET A 15 1.66 6.37 3.16
CA MET A 15 1.09 5.66 4.30
C MET A 15 -0.33 6.10 4.63
N ARG A 16 -0.65 7.40 4.52
CA ARG A 16 -2.04 7.87 4.62
C ARG A 16 -2.92 7.26 3.53
N LEU A 17 -2.44 7.24 2.29
CA LEU A 17 -3.16 6.61 1.18
C LEU A 17 -3.34 5.09 1.38
N ALA A 18 -2.34 4.38 1.91
CA ALA A 18 -2.44 2.97 2.25
C ALA A 18 -3.49 2.72 3.36
N ILE A 19 -3.52 3.57 4.39
CA ILE A 19 -4.57 3.55 5.42
C ILE A 19 -5.95 3.75 4.78
N ASP A 20 -6.11 4.71 3.85
CA ASP A 20 -7.37 4.91 3.14
C ASP A 20 -7.79 3.68 2.33
N GLN A 21 -6.84 2.97 1.68
CA GLN A 21 -7.14 1.72 0.99
C GLN A 21 -7.62 0.63 1.97
N SER A 22 -7.00 0.49 3.14
CA SER A 22 -7.45 -0.44 4.20
C SER A 22 -8.89 -0.12 4.64
N TRP A 23 -9.22 1.15 4.86
CA TRP A 23 -10.56 1.55 5.29
C TRP A 23 -11.65 1.21 4.28
N ARG A 24 -11.35 1.25 2.97
CA ARG A 24 -12.32 0.90 1.91
C ARG A 24 -12.81 -0.54 1.99
N VAL A 25 -12.00 -1.44 2.54
CA VAL A 25 -12.31 -2.89 2.62
C VAL A 25 -12.65 -3.35 4.04
N LYS A 26 -12.72 -2.41 5.01
CA LYS A 26 -13.04 -2.74 6.39
C LYS A 26 -14.38 -3.45 6.49
N GLY A 27 -14.36 -4.65 7.08
CA GLY A 27 -15.55 -5.50 7.26
C GLY A 27 -15.89 -6.39 6.07
N ALA A 28 -15.24 -6.22 4.92
CA ALA A 28 -15.47 -7.04 3.72
C ALA A 28 -14.45 -8.19 3.57
N THR A 29 -13.37 -8.19 4.35
CA THR A 29 -12.23 -9.12 4.19
C THR A 29 -12.15 -10.19 5.28
N TYR A 30 -13.09 -10.24 6.22
CA TYR A 30 -13.07 -11.22 7.31
C TYR A 30 -12.95 -12.66 6.76
N PRO A 31 -12.10 -13.53 7.35
CA PRO A 31 -11.34 -13.37 8.61
C PRO A 31 -10.02 -12.58 8.49
N ASN A 32 -9.63 -12.16 7.28
CA ASN A 32 -8.37 -11.47 7.06
C ASN A 32 -8.44 -10.01 7.52
N PRO A 33 -7.34 -9.44 8.05
CA PRO A 33 -7.29 -8.03 8.40
C PRO A 33 -7.44 -7.15 7.15
N PRO A 34 -8.12 -5.99 7.26
CA PRO A 34 -8.15 -5.02 6.18
C PRO A 34 -6.77 -4.35 6.09
N VAL A 35 -5.97 -4.70 5.09
CA VAL A 35 -4.65 -4.13 4.84
C VAL A 35 -4.71 -3.27 3.59
N GLY A 36 -3.95 -2.18 3.57
CA GLY A 36 -3.72 -1.38 2.38
C GLY A 36 -2.24 -1.30 2.07
N ALA A 37 -1.93 -1.18 0.78
CA ALA A 37 -0.57 -1.07 0.27
C ALA A 37 -0.50 -0.04 -0.86
N VAL A 38 0.62 0.67 -0.92
CA VAL A 38 0.96 1.61 -1.99
C VAL A 38 2.39 1.30 -2.46
N VAL A 39 2.64 1.41 -3.75
CA VAL A 39 3.98 1.28 -4.34
C VAL A 39 4.41 2.64 -4.87
N LEU A 40 5.59 3.08 -4.42
CA LEU A 40 6.24 4.30 -4.88
C LEU A 40 7.32 3.97 -5.91
N GLY A 41 7.32 4.71 -7.01
CA GLY A 41 8.37 4.69 -8.01
C GLY A 41 9.66 5.35 -7.50
N VAL A 42 10.72 5.27 -8.30
CA VAL A 42 12.03 5.86 -7.97
C VAL A 42 12.00 7.40 -7.86
N ASP A 43 10.98 8.03 -8.44
CA ASP A 43 10.70 9.46 -8.41
C ASP A 43 9.76 9.87 -7.26
N GLY A 44 9.37 8.92 -6.41
CA GLY A 44 8.42 9.15 -5.32
C GLY A 44 6.98 9.36 -5.80
N GLN A 45 6.63 8.92 -7.00
CA GLN A 45 5.24 8.93 -7.45
C GLN A 45 4.55 7.61 -7.12
N VAL A 46 3.26 7.65 -6.83
CA VAL A 46 2.46 6.44 -6.66
C VAL A 46 2.32 5.73 -8.00
N VAL A 47 2.87 4.53 -8.10
CA VAL A 47 2.81 3.67 -9.29
C VAL A 47 1.90 2.46 -9.11
N GLY A 48 1.43 2.21 -7.87
CA GLY A 48 0.48 1.15 -7.56
C GLY A 48 -0.21 1.37 -6.23
N ALA A 49 -1.45 0.90 -6.10
CA ALA A 49 -2.21 0.91 -4.85
C ALA A 49 -3.13 -0.31 -4.79
N GLY A 50 -3.33 -0.84 -3.58
CA GLY A 50 -4.13 -2.04 -3.37
C GLY A 50 -4.65 -2.15 -1.94
N ALA A 51 -5.67 -2.97 -1.79
CA ALA A 51 -6.22 -3.38 -0.50
C ALA A 51 -6.45 -4.89 -0.52
N THR A 52 -6.53 -5.52 0.66
CA THR A 52 -6.85 -6.94 0.78
C THR A 52 -8.17 -7.25 0.06
N GLU A 53 -8.15 -8.24 -0.84
CA GLU A 53 -9.37 -8.76 -1.47
C GLU A 53 -10.16 -9.64 -0.47
N PRO A 54 -11.44 -9.97 -0.73
CA PRO A 54 -12.20 -10.90 0.11
C PRO A 54 -11.48 -12.22 0.37
N ALA A 55 -11.87 -12.95 1.41
CA ALA A 55 -11.21 -14.20 1.82
C ALA A 55 -10.98 -15.17 0.65
N GLY A 56 -9.73 -15.60 0.47
CA GLY A 56 -9.28 -16.41 -0.66
C GLY A 56 -8.69 -15.62 -1.84
N GLY A 57 -8.83 -14.29 -1.83
CA GLY A 57 -8.23 -13.37 -2.79
C GLY A 57 -6.80 -12.95 -2.43
N ALA A 58 -6.26 -11.99 -3.19
CA ALA A 58 -4.90 -11.49 -3.01
C ALA A 58 -4.75 -10.52 -1.83
N HIS A 59 -3.56 -10.51 -1.25
CA HIS A 59 -3.15 -9.54 -0.25
C HIS A 59 -2.94 -8.14 -0.86
N ALA A 60 -2.97 -7.12 -0.01
CA ALA A 60 -2.85 -5.73 -0.43
C ALA A 60 -1.55 -5.47 -1.23
N GLU A 61 -0.40 -5.98 -0.77
CA GLU A 61 0.88 -5.85 -1.46
C GLU A 61 0.86 -6.48 -2.86
N ALA A 62 0.25 -7.67 -2.99
CA ALA A 62 0.12 -8.35 -4.28
C ALA A 62 -0.77 -7.55 -5.24
N VAL A 63 -1.89 -7.00 -4.74
CA VAL A 63 -2.78 -6.14 -5.55
C VAL A 63 -2.03 -4.88 -6.01
N ALA A 64 -1.28 -4.23 -5.11
CA ALA A 64 -0.56 -2.99 -5.43
C ALA A 64 0.58 -3.23 -6.44
N LEU A 65 1.31 -4.35 -6.32
CA LEU A 65 2.43 -4.72 -7.20
C LEU A 65 2.02 -5.18 -8.60
N ARG A 66 0.73 -5.49 -8.84
CA ARG A 66 0.22 -5.81 -10.19
C ARG A 66 0.48 -4.66 -11.19
N ALA A 67 0.50 -3.42 -10.71
CA ALA A 67 0.72 -2.25 -11.54
C ALA A 67 2.20 -2.03 -11.87
N ALA A 68 3.06 -2.01 -10.86
CA ALA A 68 4.50 -1.80 -10.99
C ALA A 68 5.25 -2.24 -9.72
N GLY A 69 6.56 -2.46 -9.84
CA GLY A 69 7.47 -2.62 -8.70
C GLY A 69 8.01 -1.28 -8.18
N GLY A 70 8.57 -1.29 -6.97
CA GLY A 70 9.10 -0.08 -6.33
C GLY A 70 9.21 -0.23 -4.81
N THR A 71 9.19 0.89 -4.09
CA THR A 71 9.12 0.89 -2.62
C THR A 71 7.69 0.63 -2.18
N ALA A 72 7.45 -0.51 -1.55
CA ALA A 72 6.13 -0.85 -0.99
C ALA A 72 5.95 -0.23 0.40
N VAL A 73 4.81 0.41 0.60
CA VAL A 73 4.38 1.02 1.85
C VAL A 73 3.09 0.31 2.28
N VAL A 74 3.16 -0.45 3.37
CA VAL A 74 2.09 -1.39 3.77
C VAL A 74 1.65 -1.11 5.21
N THR A 75 0.33 -1.15 5.47
CA THR A 75 -0.24 -0.83 6.80
C THR A 75 -0.03 -1.92 7.86
N LEU A 76 0.37 -3.11 7.44
CA LEU A 76 0.67 -4.27 8.29
C LEU A 76 1.91 -4.97 7.73
N GLU A 77 2.66 -5.66 8.58
CA GLU A 77 3.78 -6.50 8.16
C GLU A 77 3.30 -7.55 7.12
N PRO A 78 4.00 -7.71 5.97
CA PRO A 78 3.68 -8.74 4.99
C PRO A 78 3.75 -10.16 5.58
N CYS A 79 3.00 -11.10 5.02
CA CYS A 79 3.08 -12.49 5.43
C CYS A 79 4.39 -13.16 4.96
N ASN A 80 4.77 -14.27 5.60
CA ASN A 80 5.95 -15.08 5.25
C ASN A 80 5.84 -15.81 3.91
#